data_AF-A0A0N0V861-F1
#
_entry.id   AF-A0A0N0V861-F1
#
_cell.length_a   1.000
_cell.length_b   1.000
_cell.length_c   1.000
_cell.angle_alpha   90.00
_cell.angle_beta   90.00
_cell.angle_gamma   90.00
#
_symmetry.space_group_name_H-M   'P 1'
#
loop_
_entity.id
_entity.type
_entity.pdbx_description
1 polymer ?
#
loop_
_entity_poly.entity_id
_entity_poly.type
_entity_poly.pdbx_seq_one_letter_code
_entity_poly.pdbx_strand_id
1 'polypeptide(L)'
;MSNKTLVMTTFEDEDSESEIAAGLGALALTPTTLFESPRRMSLMEQWNEYFQKGTLEDFQRLCVDLGLPGDLPSKTKCRQALGGVHVNIKQSLACENKPHEVKIFNSRNALVRWTRKNNAFFPTHELPKGSPLRRLLKIMRY
;
A
#
# COMPACT_ATOMS: atom_id res chain seq x y z
N MET A 1 -36.82 -25.53 1.82
CA MET A 1 -36.89 -25.81 3.27
C MET A 1 -35.47 -25.72 3.79
N SER A 2 -35.06 -24.53 4.20
CA SER A 2 -35.03 -24.07 5.61
C SER A 2 -34.04 -24.90 6.42
N ASN A 3 -32.89 -24.33 6.74
CA ASN A 3 -32.72 -23.76 8.09
C ASN A 3 -31.68 -22.62 8.11
N LYS A 4 -32.17 -21.41 8.39
CA LYS A 4 -31.41 -20.31 8.99
C LYS A 4 -31.17 -20.62 10.47
N THR A 5 -29.99 -20.33 10.98
CA THR A 5 -29.76 -20.13 12.41
C THR A 5 -29.09 -18.79 12.61
N LEU A 6 -29.72 -17.99 13.47
CA LEU A 6 -29.45 -16.62 13.89
C LEU A 6 -29.18 -16.67 15.40
N VAL A 7 -28.09 -16.06 15.86
CA VAL A 7 -27.79 -15.66 17.25
C VAL A 7 -26.78 -14.50 17.07
N MET A 8 -27.01 -13.20 17.26
CA MET A 8 -27.67 -12.34 18.25
C MET A 8 -27.09 -12.41 19.67
N THR A 9 -26.73 -11.23 20.16
CA THR A 9 -26.50 -10.82 21.56
C THR A 9 -25.08 -11.06 22.10
N THR A 10 -24.41 -10.17 22.81
CA THR A 10 -24.83 -9.04 23.67
C THR A 10 -23.84 -7.87 23.58
N PHE A 11 -24.38 -6.67 23.81
CA PHE A 11 -23.72 -5.40 24.08
C PHE A 11 -23.85 -5.19 25.59
N GLU A 12 -22.75 -5.02 26.32
CA GLU A 12 -22.77 -4.58 27.73
C GLU A 12 -21.65 -3.55 27.92
N ASP A 13 -22.07 -2.31 28.12
CA ASP A 13 -21.33 -1.21 28.72
C ASP A 13 -20.99 -1.57 30.18
N GLU A 14 -19.78 -1.32 30.67
CA GLU A 14 -19.52 -1.11 32.10
C GLU A 14 -18.45 -0.03 32.33
N ASP A 15 -18.94 1.01 33.00
CA ASP A 15 -18.39 1.85 34.06
C ASP A 15 -17.08 2.64 33.90
N SER A 16 -17.31 3.96 33.98
CA SER A 16 -16.37 4.97 34.42
C SER A 16 -16.21 4.95 35.94
N GLU A 17 -15.03 5.41 36.35
CA GLU A 17 -14.63 5.92 37.67
C GLU A 17 -14.10 4.92 38.71
N SER A 18 -12.82 5.07 39.05
CA SER A 18 -12.40 5.09 40.47
C SER A 18 -10.99 5.66 40.64
N GLU A 19 -10.98 6.89 41.17
CA GLU A 19 -10.15 7.40 42.26
C GLU A 19 -8.60 7.37 42.21
N ILE A 20 -8.07 8.58 42.36
CA ILE A 20 -6.72 8.91 42.83
C ILE A 20 -6.52 8.44 44.28
N ALA A 21 -5.59 7.51 44.51
CA ALA A 21 -5.05 7.24 45.83
C ALA A 21 -3.51 7.29 45.79
N ALA A 22 -2.94 8.22 46.53
CA ALA A 22 -1.50 8.38 46.70
C ALA A 22 -0.91 7.23 47.54
N GLY A 23 0.22 6.67 47.10
CA GLY A 23 0.99 5.70 47.88
C GLY A 23 2.35 5.41 47.26
N LEU A 24 3.40 5.96 47.88
CA LEU A 24 4.81 5.75 47.53
C LEU A 24 5.19 4.25 47.58
N GLY A 25 5.74 3.71 46.49
CA GLY A 25 6.35 2.38 46.53
C GLY A 25 6.76 1.80 45.18
N ALA A 26 8.07 1.69 44.99
CA ALA A 26 8.77 0.73 44.13
C ALA A 26 8.72 0.88 42.60
N LEU A 27 9.89 1.26 42.07
CA LEU A 27 10.52 0.89 40.80
C LEU A 27 9.78 -0.18 39.96
N ALA A 28 9.11 0.28 38.90
CA ALA A 28 9.05 -0.45 37.64
C ALA A 28 9.01 0.59 36.52
N LEU A 29 10.16 0.77 35.84
CA LEU A 29 10.15 1.36 34.51
C LEU A 29 9.42 0.37 33.60
N THR A 30 8.10 0.45 33.54
CA THR A 30 7.39 -0.12 32.41
C THR A 30 7.83 0.70 31.20
N PRO A 31 8.35 0.08 30.12
CA PRO A 31 8.37 0.79 28.86
C PRO A 31 6.91 1.00 28.52
N THR A 32 6.43 2.23 28.73
CA THR A 32 5.29 2.77 28.00
C THR A 32 5.66 2.63 26.54
N THR A 33 5.40 1.46 25.97
CA THR A 33 5.08 1.32 24.57
C THR A 33 3.78 2.08 24.44
N LEU A 34 3.94 3.42 24.36
CA LEU A 34 3.04 4.26 23.62
C LEU A 34 2.78 3.45 22.37
N PHE A 35 1.53 3.04 22.19
CA PHE A 35 1.04 2.68 20.88
C PHE A 35 1.36 3.90 20.02
N GLU A 36 2.54 3.89 19.44
CA GLU A 36 2.99 4.85 18.47
C GLU A 36 2.00 4.63 17.34
N SER A 37 0.95 5.45 17.32
CA SER A 37 -0.06 5.39 16.29
C SER A 37 0.74 5.34 14.99
N PRO A 38 0.63 4.27 14.18
CA PRO A 38 1.54 4.10 13.06
C PRO A 38 1.43 5.38 12.25
N ARG A 39 2.53 6.13 12.18
CA ARG A 39 2.53 7.40 11.45
C ARG A 39 2.00 7.07 10.07
N ARG A 40 0.91 7.74 9.66
CA ARG A 40 0.31 7.51 8.35
C ARG A 40 1.35 7.87 7.30
N MET A 41 2.04 6.86 6.77
CA MET A 41 3.07 7.05 5.76
C MET A 41 2.42 7.59 4.49
N SER A 42 3.02 8.63 3.92
CA SER A 42 2.66 9.14 2.60
C SER A 42 2.85 8.05 1.54
N LEU A 43 2.11 8.15 0.43
CA LEU A 43 2.29 7.21 -0.68
C LEU A 43 3.70 7.23 -1.27
N MET A 44 4.39 8.37 -1.17
CA MET A 44 5.77 8.49 -1.62
C MET A 44 6.73 7.77 -0.67
N GLU A 45 6.52 7.85 0.65
CA GLU A 45 7.29 7.08 1.63
C GLU A 45 7.07 5.57 1.44
N GLN A 46 5.81 5.12 1.31
CA GLN A 46 5.50 3.71 1.03
C GLN A 46 6.18 3.22 -0.25
N TRP A 47 6.18 4.07 -1.30
CA TRP A 47 6.89 3.75 -2.52
C TRP A 47 8.40 3.67 -2.32
N ASN A 48 8.99 4.62 -1.59
CA ASN A 48 10.43 4.65 -1.36
C ASN A 48 10.90 3.47 -0.50
N GLU A 49 10.10 3.08 0.50
CA GLU A 49 10.34 1.89 1.30
C GLU A 49 10.26 0.61 0.45
N TYR A 50 9.23 0.51 -0.40
CA TYR A 50 9.07 -0.62 -1.32
C TYR A 50 10.15 -0.67 -2.40
N PHE A 51 10.50 0.45 -3.04
CA PHE A 51 11.37 0.51 -4.22
C PHE A 51 12.85 0.70 -3.85
N GLN A 52 13.13 1.06 -2.59
CA GLN A 52 14.46 1.18 -2.02
C GLN A 52 15.41 2.04 -2.87
N LYS A 53 16.54 1.47 -3.31
CA LYS A 53 17.59 2.17 -4.07
C LYS A 53 17.32 2.18 -5.57
N GLY A 54 16.33 1.42 -6.05
CA GLY A 54 16.07 1.22 -7.48
C GLY A 54 17.19 0.44 -8.17
N THR A 55 17.70 -0.62 -7.52
CA THR A 55 18.64 -1.59 -8.11
C THR A 55 17.96 -2.41 -9.21
N LEU A 56 18.71 -3.19 -9.99
CA LEU A 56 18.08 -4.06 -10.99
C LEU A 56 17.05 -5.02 -10.36
N GLU A 57 17.39 -5.57 -9.19
CA GLU A 57 16.55 -6.46 -8.40
C GLU A 57 15.23 -5.78 -7.99
N ASP A 58 15.27 -4.51 -7.56
CA ASP A 58 14.06 -3.74 -7.24
C ASP A 58 13.13 -3.61 -8.46
N PHE A 59 13.71 -3.38 -9.65
CA PHE A 59 12.96 -3.32 -10.90
C PHE A 59 12.38 -4.69 -11.29
N GLN A 60 13.15 -5.76 -11.09
CA GLN A 60 12.70 -7.13 -11.38
C GLN A 60 11.58 -7.57 -10.42
N ARG A 61 11.70 -7.27 -9.12
CA ARG A 61 10.64 -7.49 -8.12
C ARG A 61 9.35 -6.78 -8.54
N LEU A 62 9.44 -5.51 -8.93
CA LEU A 62 8.28 -4.77 -9.44
C LEU A 62 7.66 -5.42 -10.70
N CYS A 63 8.47 -6.00 -11.58
CA CYS A 63 7.95 -6.73 -12.73
C CYS A 63 7.17 -7.98 -12.27
N VAL A 64 7.75 -8.78 -11.37
CA VAL A 64 7.11 -10.00 -10.83
C VAL A 64 5.80 -9.68 -10.10
N ASP A 65 5.80 -8.64 -9.27
CA ASP A 65 4.60 -8.19 -8.52
C ASP A 65 3.46 -7.73 -9.45
N LEU A 66 3.78 -7.38 -10.69
CA LEU A 66 2.84 -6.99 -11.73
C LEU A 66 2.58 -8.11 -12.75
N GLY A 67 3.02 -9.34 -12.48
CA GLY A 67 2.83 -10.50 -13.37
C GLY A 67 3.65 -10.44 -14.66
N LEU A 68 4.73 -9.66 -14.69
CA LEU A 68 5.68 -9.58 -15.80
C LEU A 68 6.89 -10.52 -15.54
N PRO A 69 7.66 -10.87 -16.59
CA PRO A 69 8.90 -11.63 -16.42
C PRO A 69 9.89 -10.91 -15.48
N GLY A 70 10.40 -11.64 -14.50
CA GLY A 70 11.36 -11.15 -13.50
C GLY A 70 12.83 -11.30 -13.89
N ASP A 71 13.13 -12.06 -14.94
CA ASP A 71 14.49 -12.38 -15.42
C ASP A 71 15.04 -11.34 -16.42
N LEU A 72 14.49 -10.13 -16.42
CA LEU A 72 14.89 -9.07 -17.36
C LEU A 72 16.33 -8.60 -17.07
N PRO A 73 17.22 -8.56 -18.07
CA PRO A 73 18.66 -8.39 -17.85
C PRO A 73 19.10 -6.94 -17.56
N SER A 74 18.18 -5.97 -17.60
CA SER A 74 18.53 -4.56 -17.34
C SER A 74 17.33 -3.72 -16.90
N LYS A 75 17.63 -2.61 -16.20
CA LYS A 75 16.62 -1.62 -15.79
C LYS A 75 15.88 -1.02 -16.99
N THR A 76 16.54 -0.92 -18.14
CA THR A 76 15.90 -0.43 -19.37
C THR A 76 14.86 -1.40 -19.90
N LYS A 77 15.15 -2.70 -19.89
CA LYS A 77 14.18 -3.75 -20.28
C LYS A 77 12.99 -3.80 -19.32
N CYS A 78 13.24 -3.70 -18.00
CA CYS A 78 12.16 -3.58 -17.00
C CYS A 78 11.26 -2.37 -17.28
N ARG A 79 11.84 -1.19 -17.50
CA ARG A 79 11.06 0.02 -17.85
C ARG A 79 10.27 -0.11 -19.15
N GLN A 80 10.77 -0.85 -20.13
CA GLN A 80 10.04 -1.12 -21.37
C GLN A 80 8.84 -2.02 -21.12
N ALA A 81 9.01 -3.11 -20.37
CA ALA A 81 7.92 -4.02 -20.01
C ALA A 81 6.81 -3.31 -19.22
N LEU A 82 7.19 -2.50 -18.22
CA LEU A 82 6.27 -1.66 -17.45
C LEU A 82 5.51 -0.64 -18.31
N GLY A 83 6.04 -0.28 -19.49
CA GLY A 83 5.41 0.68 -20.38
C GLY A 83 4.10 0.20 -21.01
N GLY A 84 3.84 -1.10 -21.03
CA GLY A 84 2.60 -1.69 -21.55
C GLY A 84 1.56 -2.00 -20.46
N VAL A 85 1.95 -1.91 -19.18
CA VAL A 85 1.07 -2.26 -18.05
C VAL A 85 0.32 -1.04 -17.57
N HIS A 86 -1.00 -1.16 -17.53
CA HIS A 86 -1.86 -0.14 -16.92
C HIS A 86 -2.20 -0.61 -15.51
N VAL A 87 -1.57 -0.03 -14.49
CA VAL A 87 -1.81 -0.37 -13.08
C VAL A 87 -1.89 0.92 -12.25
N ASN A 88 -2.67 0.89 -11.18
CA ASN A 88 -2.70 1.98 -10.22
C ASN A 88 -1.69 1.69 -9.09
N ILE A 89 -0.71 2.57 -8.90
CA ILE A 89 0.38 2.36 -7.93
C ILE A 89 -0.12 2.32 -6.48
N LYS A 90 -1.06 3.19 -6.11
CA LYS A 90 -1.64 3.19 -4.77
C LYS A 90 -2.30 1.85 -4.46
N GLN A 91 -3.05 1.32 -5.43
CA GLN A 91 -3.69 0.02 -5.32
C GLN A 91 -2.66 -1.12 -5.28
N SER A 92 -1.60 -1.08 -6.10
CA SER A 92 -0.56 -2.11 -6.05
C SER A 92 0.25 -2.08 -4.75
N LEU A 93 0.41 -0.93 -4.10
CA LEU A 93 1.10 -0.83 -2.80
C LEU A 93 0.21 -1.35 -1.66
N ALA A 94 -1.11 -1.20 -1.77
CA ALA A 94 -2.07 -1.67 -0.77
C ALA A 94 -2.32 -3.19 -0.80
N CYS A 95 -1.99 -3.88 -1.90
CA CYS A 95 -2.13 -5.33 -2.00
C CYS A 95 -1.01 -6.05 -1.23
N GLU A 96 -1.38 -7.02 -0.41
CA GLU A 96 -0.43 -7.89 0.30
C GLU A 96 -0.02 -9.08 -0.58
N ASN A 97 -0.98 -9.67 -1.33
CA ASN A 97 -0.76 -10.88 -2.12
C ASN A 97 -0.53 -10.56 -3.60
N LYS A 98 0.70 -10.16 -3.94
CA LYS A 98 1.10 -9.88 -5.33
C LYS A 98 1.63 -11.16 -6.00
N PRO A 99 1.34 -11.39 -7.29
CA PRO A 99 0.62 -10.54 -8.24
C PRO A 99 -0.91 -10.74 -8.29
N HIS A 100 -1.46 -11.75 -7.61
CA HIS A 100 -2.84 -12.21 -7.78
C HIS A 100 -3.91 -11.17 -7.42
N GLU A 101 -3.63 -10.33 -6.44
CA GLU A 101 -4.54 -9.28 -5.98
C GLU A 101 -4.40 -7.97 -6.77
N VAL A 102 -3.32 -7.83 -7.54
CA VAL A 102 -3.04 -6.57 -8.25
C VAL A 102 -3.92 -6.45 -9.48
N LYS A 103 -4.79 -5.43 -9.50
CA LYS A 103 -5.64 -5.14 -10.64
C LYS A 103 -4.87 -4.49 -11.78
N ILE A 104 -4.63 -5.28 -12.83
CA ILE A 104 -4.11 -4.79 -14.11
C ILE A 104 -5.29 -4.41 -15.01
N PHE A 105 -5.20 -3.24 -15.66
CA PHE A 105 -6.22 -2.72 -16.55
C PHE A 105 -5.86 -3.00 -18.01
N ASN A 106 -6.87 -3.34 -18.82
CA ASN A 106 -6.68 -3.61 -20.24
C ASN A 106 -6.41 -2.35 -21.08
N SER A 107 -6.73 -1.16 -20.55
CA SER A 107 -6.53 0.10 -21.25
C SER A 107 -6.28 1.26 -20.29
N ARG A 108 -5.61 2.29 -20.81
CA ARG A 108 -5.43 3.58 -20.14
C ARG A 108 -6.75 4.18 -19.68
N ASN A 109 -7.79 4.14 -20.51
CA ASN A 109 -9.08 4.74 -20.17
C ASN A 109 -9.75 4.02 -18.99
N ALA A 110 -9.63 2.69 -18.92
CA ALA A 110 -10.11 1.90 -17.79
C ALA A 110 -9.37 2.25 -16.50
N LEU A 111 -8.05 2.38 -16.56
CA LEU A 111 -7.23 2.82 -15.43
C LEU A 111 -7.64 4.22 -14.95
N VAL A 112 -7.73 5.21 -15.86
CA VAL A 112 -8.09 6.58 -15.49
C VAL A 112 -9.50 6.66 -14.89
N ARG A 113 -10.47 5.96 -15.48
CA ARG A 113 -11.85 5.92 -14.97
C ARG A 113 -11.89 5.32 -13.57
N TRP A 114 -11.19 4.20 -13.35
CA TRP A 114 -11.12 3.57 -12.04
C TRP A 114 -10.42 4.46 -11.02
N THR A 115 -9.28 5.05 -11.37
CA THR A 115 -8.52 5.96 -10.49
C THR A 115 -9.37 7.14 -10.02
N ARG A 116 -10.15 7.77 -10.93
CA ARG A 116 -11.07 8.86 -10.59
C ARG A 116 -12.19 8.38 -9.67
N LYS A 117 -12.83 7.26 -10.00
CA LYS A 117 -13.93 6.69 -9.21
C LYS A 117 -13.51 6.37 -7.77
N ASN A 118 -12.26 5.93 -7.57
CA ASN A 118 -11.73 5.50 -6.27
C ASN A 118 -10.87 6.58 -5.59
N ASN A 119 -10.77 7.77 -6.17
CA ASN A 119 -9.89 8.85 -5.70
C ASN A 119 -8.44 8.38 -5.40
N ALA A 120 -7.92 7.49 -6.26
CA ALA A 120 -6.67 6.76 -6.06
C ALA A 120 -5.48 7.42 -6.78
N PHE A 121 -5.33 8.74 -6.63
CA PHE A 121 -4.26 9.50 -7.28
C PHE A 121 -2.90 9.29 -6.61
N PHE A 122 -1.84 9.36 -7.41
CA PHE A 122 -0.46 9.29 -6.94
C PHE A 122 0.22 10.64 -7.17
N PRO A 123 0.96 11.19 -6.17
CA PRO A 123 1.64 12.48 -6.31
C PRO A 123 2.76 12.43 -7.37
N THR A 124 2.70 13.30 -8.38
CA THR A 124 3.64 13.28 -9.51
C THR A 124 4.80 14.27 -9.40
N HIS A 125 4.72 15.25 -8.50
CA HIS A 125 5.63 16.40 -8.47
C HIS A 125 7.01 16.09 -7.85
N GLU A 126 7.13 14.99 -7.10
CA GLU A 126 8.36 14.62 -6.36
C GLU A 126 9.12 13.44 -6.98
N LEU A 127 8.76 13.03 -8.19
CA LEU A 127 9.30 11.79 -8.76
C LEU A 127 10.77 11.93 -9.15
N PRO A 128 11.68 11.08 -8.61
CA PRO A 128 13.08 11.10 -8.99
C PRO A 128 13.27 10.79 -10.47
N LYS A 129 14.23 11.47 -11.12
CA LYS A 129 14.56 11.24 -12.52
C LYS A 129 15.01 9.78 -12.70
N GLY A 130 14.44 9.10 -13.70
CA GLY A 130 14.75 7.69 -13.99
C GLY A 130 13.92 6.66 -13.22
N SER A 131 13.07 7.09 -12.27
CA SER A 131 12.14 6.20 -11.57
C SER A 131 11.14 5.52 -12.53
N PRO A 132 10.83 4.22 -12.36
CA PRO A 132 9.80 3.55 -13.15
C PRO A 132 8.42 4.18 -12.94
N LEU A 133 8.19 4.86 -11.81
CA LEU A 133 6.98 5.64 -11.56
C LEU A 133 6.67 6.59 -12.69
N ARG A 134 7.69 7.25 -13.27
CA ARG A 134 7.46 8.20 -14.35
C ARG A 134 6.90 7.52 -15.60
N ARG A 135 7.22 6.23 -15.82
CA ARG A 135 6.67 5.44 -16.94
C ARG A 135 5.25 4.98 -16.64
N LEU A 136 5.01 4.45 -15.44
CA LEU A 136 3.67 4.02 -14.99
C LEU A 136 2.69 5.21 -14.91
N LEU A 137 3.13 6.36 -14.42
CA LEU A 137 2.30 7.57 -14.26
C LEU A 137 2.16 8.38 -15.55
N LYS A 138 3.04 8.23 -16.55
CA LYS A 138 2.81 8.82 -17.88
C LYS A 138 1.47 8.35 -18.46
N ILE A 139 1.06 7.13 -18.14
CA ILE A 139 -0.24 6.57 -18.51
C ILE A 139 -1.39 7.36 -17.84
N MET A 140 -1.15 7.94 -16.66
CA MET A 140 -2.18 8.61 -15.85
C MET A 140 -2.22 10.14 -16.00
N ARG A 141 -1.34 10.76 -16.80
CA ARG A 141 -1.41 12.21 -17.07
C ARG A 141 -2.71 12.53 -17.80
N TYR A 142 -3.53 13.36 -17.20
CA TYR A 142 -4.80 13.87 -17.69
C TYR A 142 -4.60 15.08 -18.60
#